data_AF-A0A259CZB1-F1
#
_entry.id   AF-A0A259CZB1-F1
#
_cell.length_a   1.000
_cell.length_b   1.000
_cell.length_c   1.000
_cell.angle_alpha   90.00
_cell.angle_beta   90.00
_cell.angle_gamma   90.00
#
_symmetry.space_group_name_H-M   'P 1'
#
loop_
_entity.id
_entity.type
_entity.pdbx_description
1 polymer ?
#
loop_
_entity_poly.entity_id
_entity_poly.type
_entity_poly.pdbx_seq_one_letter_code
_entity_poly.pdbx_strand_id
1 'polypeptide(L)'
;MTLPSLTPSLTPAIEVSQSLKQKGFVVISAEDVAQISGVPLEQLLDLIPFWDDLPRDPYLKDGGRYRFRRHSSYEIERESLNMVPHRAHWQSVDYNALHGGIERWFEPSQLALTNNAAWQALLLGLGRLLSGLKPVKTWFVEAHQFRIDTTDGIGRPTPEGAHRDGVDFVA
;
A
#
# COMPACT_ATOMS: atom_id res chain seq x y z
N MET A 1 -26.86 7.96 -25.75
CA MET A 1 -26.03 8.61 -24.72
C MET A 1 -24.85 7.70 -24.45
N THR A 2 -23.64 8.07 -24.89
CA THR A 2 -22.42 7.35 -24.52
C THR A 2 -22.10 7.69 -23.06
N LEU A 3 -21.99 6.66 -22.22
CA LEU A 3 -21.52 6.86 -20.85
C LEU A 3 -20.11 7.45 -20.92
N PRO A 4 -19.80 8.50 -20.14
CA PRO A 4 -18.44 9.05 -20.11
C PRO A 4 -17.48 7.97 -19.65
N SER A 5 -16.33 7.90 -20.31
CA SER A 5 -15.23 7.05 -19.85
C SER A 5 -14.74 7.59 -18.50
N LEU A 6 -14.80 6.75 -17.46
CA LEU A 6 -14.32 7.07 -16.11
C LEU A 6 -12.82 6.76 -15.94
N THR A 7 -12.09 6.53 -17.04
CA THR A 7 -10.66 6.22 -16.98
C THR A 7 -9.89 7.45 -16.48
N PRO A 8 -9.14 7.34 -15.38
CA PRO A 8 -8.33 8.44 -14.88
C PRO A 8 -7.21 8.78 -15.87
N SER A 9 -6.78 10.04 -15.88
CA SER A 9 -5.57 10.43 -16.62
C SER A 9 -4.34 9.82 -15.97
N LEU A 10 -3.63 8.97 -16.71
CA LEU A 10 -2.40 8.34 -16.26
C LEU A 10 -1.23 9.32 -16.35
N THR A 11 -0.31 9.23 -15.38
CA THR A 11 0.91 10.04 -15.28
C THR A 11 2.11 9.15 -15.64
N PRO A 12 2.86 9.49 -16.71
CA PRO A 12 4.06 8.74 -17.08
C PRO A 12 5.10 8.74 -15.97
N ALA A 13 5.90 7.67 -15.84
CA ALA A 13 6.89 7.51 -14.77
C ALA A 13 7.81 8.72 -14.59
N ILE A 14 8.24 9.35 -15.71
CA ILE A 14 9.15 10.51 -15.72
C ILE A 14 8.53 11.79 -15.12
N GLU A 15 7.19 11.90 -15.11
CA GLU A 15 6.47 13.10 -14.65
C GLU A 15 5.90 12.93 -13.24
N VAL A 16 5.95 11.73 -12.67
CA VAL A 16 5.35 11.40 -11.37
C VAL A 16 5.78 12.37 -10.29
N SER A 17 7.09 12.64 -10.17
CA SER A 17 7.59 13.53 -9.11
C SER A 17 7.06 14.96 -9.26
N GLN A 18 7.05 15.51 -10.46
CA GLN A 18 6.53 16.85 -10.69
C GLN A 18 5.02 16.91 -10.45
N SER A 19 4.27 15.92 -10.94
CA SER A 19 2.82 15.87 -10.79
C SER A 19 2.40 15.68 -9.33
N LEU A 20 3.11 14.85 -8.55
CA LEU A 20 2.87 14.72 -7.11
C LEU A 20 3.07 16.05 -6.36
N LYS A 21 4.14 16.81 -6.67
CA LYS A 21 4.36 18.14 -6.05
C LYS A 21 3.25 19.13 -6.36
N GLN A 22 2.68 19.06 -7.57
CA GLN A 22 1.66 20.01 -8.02
C GLN A 22 0.24 19.64 -7.55
N LYS A 23 -0.10 18.35 -7.57
CA LYS A 23 -1.49 17.87 -7.39
C LYS A 23 -1.73 17.15 -6.08
N GLY A 24 -0.67 16.70 -5.39
CA GLY A 24 -0.77 15.89 -4.17
C GLY A 24 -1.14 14.42 -4.41
N PHE A 25 -1.47 14.02 -5.64
CA PHE A 25 -1.69 12.63 -6.04
C PHE A 25 -1.41 12.44 -7.54
N VAL A 26 -1.18 11.19 -7.95
CA VAL A 26 -1.06 10.78 -9.36
C VAL A 26 -1.72 9.42 -9.54
N VAL A 27 -2.04 9.07 -10.79
CA VAL A 27 -2.42 7.69 -11.18
C VAL A 27 -1.37 7.21 -12.17
N ILE A 28 -0.83 6.01 -11.96
CA ILE A 28 0.30 5.47 -12.73
C ILE A 28 -0.15 4.17 -13.39
N SER A 29 0.28 3.91 -14.63
CA SER A 29 0.01 2.65 -15.33
C SER A 29 0.77 1.48 -14.70
N ALA A 30 0.35 0.23 -14.99
CA ALA A 30 1.08 -0.94 -14.50
C ALA A 30 2.51 -1.00 -15.08
N GLU A 31 2.66 -0.61 -16.34
CA GLU A 31 3.92 -0.53 -17.07
C GLU A 31 4.86 0.52 -16.46
N ASP A 32 4.33 1.69 -16.11
CA ASP A 32 5.10 2.75 -15.45
C ASP A 32 5.50 2.34 -14.01
N VAL A 33 4.65 1.59 -13.29
CA VAL A 33 5.02 1.00 -11.98
C VAL A 33 6.16 -0.01 -12.15
N ALA A 34 6.11 -0.85 -13.19
CA ALA A 34 7.18 -1.77 -13.53
C ALA A 34 8.49 -1.01 -13.85
N GLN A 35 8.41 0.10 -14.60
CA GLN A 35 9.54 0.98 -14.87
C GLN A 35 10.13 1.61 -13.60
N ILE A 36 9.29 2.10 -12.68
CA ILE A 36 9.73 2.67 -11.39
C ILE A 36 10.42 1.61 -10.52
N SER A 37 9.87 0.40 -10.52
CA SER A 37 10.39 -0.75 -9.75
C SER A 37 11.68 -1.29 -10.37
N GLY A 38 11.90 -1.10 -11.68
CA GLY A 38 13.06 -1.61 -12.40
C GLY A 38 12.97 -3.11 -12.71
N VAL A 39 11.76 -3.67 -12.75
CA VAL A 39 11.50 -5.08 -13.06
C VAL A 39 10.47 -5.20 -14.19
N PRO A 40 10.46 -6.29 -14.97
CA PRO A 40 9.40 -6.56 -15.95
C PRO A 40 8.03 -6.62 -15.28
N LEU A 41 6.99 -6.18 -15.99
CA LEU A 41 5.61 -6.18 -15.48
C LEU A 41 5.16 -7.59 -15.07
N GLU A 42 5.58 -8.61 -15.81
CA GLU A 42 5.27 -10.01 -15.55
C GLU A 42 5.71 -10.44 -14.14
N GLN A 43 6.87 -9.97 -13.67
CA GLN A 43 7.34 -10.30 -12.32
C GLN A 43 6.50 -9.64 -11.22
N LEU A 44 5.90 -8.48 -11.49
CA LEU A 44 4.95 -7.87 -10.57
C LEU A 44 3.61 -8.64 -10.59
N LEU A 45 3.18 -9.10 -11.76
CA LEU A 45 1.97 -9.92 -11.89
C LEU A 45 2.12 -11.29 -11.21
N ASP A 46 3.34 -11.84 -11.14
CA ASP A 46 3.65 -13.06 -10.39
C ASP A 46 3.42 -12.91 -8.86
N LEU A 47 3.20 -11.69 -8.36
CA LEU A 47 2.85 -11.47 -6.94
C LEU A 47 1.37 -11.74 -6.63
N ILE A 48 0.49 -11.79 -7.64
CA ILE A 48 -0.97 -11.94 -7.47
C ILE A 48 -1.35 -13.12 -6.54
N PRO A 49 -0.74 -14.32 -6.65
CA PRO A 49 -1.12 -15.46 -5.80
C PRO A 49 -0.95 -15.22 -4.29
N PHE A 50 -0.12 -14.26 -3.87
CA PHE A 50 0.07 -13.93 -2.45
C PHE A 50 -1.17 -13.29 -1.80
N TRP A 51 -2.20 -12.97 -2.59
CA TRP A 51 -3.49 -12.50 -2.08
C TRP A 51 -4.52 -13.62 -1.88
N ASP A 52 -4.25 -14.85 -2.33
CA ASP A 52 -5.24 -15.92 -2.31
C ASP A 52 -5.50 -16.52 -0.93
N ASP A 53 -4.49 -16.50 -0.05
CA ASP A 53 -4.55 -17.04 1.30
C ASP A 53 -4.23 -15.98 2.37
N LEU A 54 -4.91 -14.83 2.24
CA LEU A 54 -4.90 -13.83 3.30
C LEU A 54 -5.82 -14.27 4.44
N PRO A 55 -5.38 -14.19 5.71
CA PRO A 55 -6.20 -14.52 6.87
C PRO A 55 -7.18 -13.40 7.16
N ARG A 56 -8.28 -13.73 7.85
CA ARG A 56 -9.33 -12.77 8.20
C ARG A 56 -8.80 -11.67 9.13
N ASP A 57 -9.21 -10.43 8.90
CA ASP A 57 -8.98 -9.30 9.79
C ASP A 57 -9.79 -9.48 11.09
N PRO A 58 -9.14 -9.65 12.26
CA PRO A 58 -9.84 -9.85 13.53
C PRO A 58 -10.38 -8.55 14.15
N TYR A 59 -10.06 -7.38 13.59
CA TYR A 59 -10.38 -6.06 14.15
C TYR A 59 -11.57 -5.35 13.49
N LEU A 60 -12.35 -6.05 12.67
CA LEU A 60 -13.61 -5.52 12.13
C LEU A 60 -14.65 -5.31 13.23
N LYS A 61 -15.00 -4.05 13.51
CA LYS A 61 -15.97 -3.66 14.57
C LYS A 61 -17.43 -3.82 14.16
N ASP A 62 -17.71 -3.93 12.87
CA ASP A 62 -19.06 -4.05 12.29
C ASP A 62 -19.59 -5.50 12.28
N GLY A 63 -18.84 -6.45 12.84
CA GLY A 63 -19.14 -7.88 12.78
C GLY A 63 -18.90 -8.49 11.39
N GLY A 64 -18.37 -7.71 10.44
CA GLY A 64 -18.09 -8.14 9.07
C GLY A 64 -17.04 -9.25 9.00
N ARG A 65 -17.11 -10.05 7.94
CA ARG A 65 -16.13 -11.13 7.66
C ARG A 65 -15.41 -10.94 6.32
N TYR A 66 -15.61 -9.79 5.68
CA TYR A 66 -15.24 -9.52 4.30
C TYR A 66 -13.77 -9.13 4.11
N ARG A 67 -13.05 -8.70 5.16
CA ARG A 67 -11.68 -8.20 5.02
C ARG A 67 -10.66 -9.24 5.47
N PHE A 68 -9.70 -9.51 4.59
CA PHE A 68 -8.57 -10.39 4.81
C PHE A 68 -7.30 -9.59 4.60
N ARG A 69 -6.30 -9.77 5.47
CA ARG A 69 -5.08 -8.97 5.40
C ARG A 69 -3.87 -9.60 6.05
N ARG A 70 -2.71 -9.19 5.57
CA ARG A 70 -1.41 -9.38 6.20
C ARG A 70 -0.67 -8.06 6.29
N HIS A 71 0.33 -7.99 7.15
CA HIS A 71 1.14 -6.80 7.39
C HIS A 71 2.63 -7.13 7.48
N SER A 72 3.46 -6.25 6.97
CA SER A 72 4.91 -6.26 7.22
C SER A 72 5.44 -4.84 7.36
N SER A 73 6.59 -4.71 8.01
CA SER A 73 7.26 -3.42 8.19
C SER A 73 8.71 -3.51 7.73
N TYR A 74 9.20 -2.41 7.16
CA TYR A 74 10.56 -2.31 6.64
C TYR A 74 11.18 -0.96 6.97
N GLU A 75 12.50 -0.93 6.97
CA GLU A 75 13.31 0.28 6.87
C GLU A 75 14.01 0.29 5.50
N ILE A 76 13.90 1.40 4.78
CA ILE A 76 14.67 1.63 3.55
C ILE A 76 15.72 2.70 3.82
N GLU A 77 16.98 2.31 3.69
CA GLU A 77 18.14 3.22 3.73
C GLU A 77 18.89 3.13 2.41
N ARG A 78 18.83 4.20 1.60
CA ARG A 78 19.35 4.22 0.22
C ARG A 78 18.72 3.09 -0.60
N GLU A 79 19.52 2.12 -1.05
CA GLU A 79 19.08 0.95 -1.82
C GLU A 79 18.93 -0.32 -0.97
N SER A 80 19.05 -0.20 0.37
CA SER A 80 18.90 -1.33 1.28
C SER A 80 17.49 -1.37 1.85
N LEU A 81 16.79 -2.47 1.61
CA LEU A 81 15.50 -2.79 2.22
C LEU A 81 15.73 -3.78 3.35
N ASN A 82 15.44 -3.37 4.59
CA ASN A 82 15.58 -4.20 5.77
C ASN A 82 14.21 -4.48 6.36
N MET A 83 13.82 -5.75 6.43
CA MET A 83 12.61 -6.12 7.17
C MET A 83 12.87 -5.97 8.66
N VAL A 84 12.00 -5.26 9.37
CA VAL A 84 12.11 -5.08 10.82
C VAL A 84 11.29 -6.15 11.56
N PRO A 85 11.52 -6.36 12.87
CA PRO A 85 10.69 -7.27 13.66
C PRO A 85 9.20 -6.97 13.50
N HIS A 86 8.40 -8.03 13.40
CA HIS A 86 6.95 -7.90 13.29
C HIS A 86 6.40 -7.08 14.46
N ARG A 87 5.53 -6.13 14.16
CA ARG A 87 5.04 -5.11 15.10
C ARG A 87 3.62 -4.73 14.76
N ALA A 88 2.90 -4.26 15.77
CA ALA A 88 1.54 -3.76 15.57
C ALA A 88 1.51 -2.57 14.60
N HIS A 89 0.47 -2.54 13.78
CA HIS A 89 0.05 -1.32 13.12
C HIS A 89 -0.66 -0.42 14.13
N TRP A 90 -0.25 0.85 14.20
CA TRP A 90 -0.82 1.84 15.11
C TRP A 90 -1.05 3.16 14.38
N GLN A 91 -2.21 3.78 14.64
CA GLN A 91 -2.53 5.13 14.19
C GLN A 91 -2.96 5.97 15.38
N SER A 92 -2.53 7.23 15.46
CA SER A 92 -3.02 8.16 16.49
C SER A 92 -4.52 8.40 16.34
N VAL A 93 -5.20 8.71 17.44
CA VAL A 93 -6.57 9.22 17.43
C VAL A 93 -6.70 10.53 16.64
N ASP A 94 -5.61 11.31 16.51
CA ASP A 94 -5.58 12.55 15.70
C ASP A 94 -5.66 12.30 14.19
N TYR A 95 -5.25 11.10 13.76
CA TYR A 95 -5.28 10.68 12.36
C TYR A 95 -6.46 9.77 12.06
N ASN A 96 -6.85 8.96 13.04
CA ASN A 96 -7.95 8.04 12.92
C ASN A 96 -8.84 8.12 14.17
N ALA A 97 -9.86 8.98 14.15
CA ALA A 97 -10.69 9.22 15.33
C ALA A 97 -11.51 7.99 15.77
N LEU A 98 -11.92 7.12 14.85
CA LEU A 98 -12.74 5.93 15.17
C LEU A 98 -11.91 4.67 15.49
N HIS A 99 -10.69 4.63 14.97
CA HIS A 99 -9.86 3.43 14.96
C HIS A 99 -8.41 3.68 15.44
N GLY A 100 -8.06 4.89 15.86
CA GLY A 100 -6.75 5.23 16.43
C GLY A 100 -6.63 4.85 17.90
N GLY A 101 -5.41 4.94 18.44
CA GLY A 101 -5.11 4.66 19.85
C GLY A 101 -5.12 3.18 20.23
N ILE A 102 -5.29 2.27 19.26
CA ILE A 102 -5.18 0.83 19.49
C ILE A 102 -4.05 0.23 18.64
N GLU A 103 -3.34 -0.73 19.23
CA GLU A 103 -2.39 -1.57 18.52
C GLU A 103 -3.12 -2.71 17.82
N ARG A 104 -2.87 -2.88 16.52
CA ARG A 104 -3.41 -3.99 15.72
C ARG A 104 -2.30 -4.91 15.28
N TRP A 105 -2.32 -6.13 15.80
CA TRP A 105 -1.43 -7.22 15.41
C TRP A 105 -2.09 -8.02 14.29
N PHE A 106 -1.72 -7.73 13.05
CA PHE A 106 -2.15 -8.50 11.89
C PHE A 106 -1.17 -9.63 11.61
N GLU A 107 -1.63 -10.69 10.97
CA GLU A 107 -0.75 -11.79 10.56
C GLU A 107 0.39 -11.27 9.65
N PRO A 108 1.63 -11.75 9.82
CA PRO A 108 2.76 -11.31 9.03
C PRO A 108 2.59 -11.68 7.54
N SER A 109 3.13 -10.86 6.64
CA SER A 109 3.28 -11.23 5.23
C SER A 109 4.06 -12.54 5.09
N GLN A 110 3.71 -13.36 4.10
CA GLN A 110 4.36 -14.65 3.89
C GLN A 110 5.85 -14.46 3.54
N LEU A 111 6.73 -15.31 4.08
CA LEU A 111 8.17 -15.24 3.84
C LEU A 111 8.52 -15.31 2.35
N ALA A 112 7.78 -16.11 1.58
CA ALA A 112 7.95 -16.22 0.14
C ALA A 112 7.69 -14.88 -0.60
N LEU A 113 6.72 -14.09 -0.13
CA LEU A 113 6.47 -12.74 -0.66
C LEU A 113 7.60 -11.79 -0.26
N THR A 114 7.94 -11.75 1.03
CA THR A 114 8.94 -10.79 1.54
C THR A 114 10.33 -11.04 0.96
N ASN A 115 10.63 -12.28 0.55
CA ASN A 115 11.86 -12.67 -0.14
C ASN A 115 11.77 -12.58 -1.68
N ASN A 116 10.61 -12.25 -2.25
CA ASN A 116 10.45 -12.14 -3.70
C ASN A 116 11.15 -10.88 -4.21
N ALA A 117 11.98 -11.02 -5.26
CA ALA A 117 12.76 -9.92 -5.80
C ALA A 117 11.90 -8.77 -6.35
N ALA A 118 10.76 -9.08 -6.99
CA ALA A 118 9.86 -8.07 -7.54
C ALA A 118 9.16 -7.27 -6.44
N TRP A 119 8.79 -7.92 -5.33
CA TRP A 119 8.24 -7.25 -4.14
C TRP A 119 9.26 -6.27 -3.54
N GLN A 120 10.50 -6.70 -3.35
CA GLN A 120 11.56 -5.84 -2.82
C GLN A 120 11.89 -4.68 -3.78
N ALA A 121 11.94 -4.96 -5.08
CA ALA A 121 12.20 -3.96 -6.11
C ALA A 121 11.11 -2.89 -6.18
N LEU A 122 9.83 -3.27 -6.01
CA LEU A 122 8.71 -2.34 -5.91
C LEU A 122 8.88 -1.37 -4.74
N LEU A 123 9.14 -1.89 -3.53
CA LEU A 123 9.33 -1.06 -2.34
C LEU A 123 10.52 -0.10 -2.48
N LEU A 124 11.65 -0.60 -3.01
CA LEU A 124 12.84 0.22 -3.26
C LEU A 124 12.60 1.27 -4.35
N GLY A 125 11.91 0.92 -5.43
CA GLY A 125 11.57 1.84 -6.52
C GLY A 125 10.72 3.00 -6.05
N LEU A 126 9.67 2.72 -5.27
CA LEU A 126 8.85 3.73 -4.63
C LEU A 126 9.67 4.57 -3.64
N GLY A 127 10.51 3.94 -2.81
CA GLY A 127 11.40 4.64 -1.87
C GLY A 127 12.35 5.62 -2.57
N ARG A 128 12.97 5.22 -3.68
CA ARG A 128 13.82 6.09 -4.50
C ARG A 128 13.05 7.29 -5.05
N LEU A 129 11.88 7.03 -5.66
CA LEU A 129 11.03 8.06 -6.23
C LEU A 129 10.61 9.09 -5.17
N LEU A 130 10.13 8.62 -4.01
CA LEU A 130 9.66 9.48 -2.92
C LEU A 130 10.80 10.24 -2.24
N SER A 131 12.02 9.69 -2.21
CA SER A 131 13.21 10.39 -1.71
C SER A 131 13.54 11.64 -2.55
N GLY A 132 13.20 11.65 -3.84
CA GLY A 132 13.30 12.83 -4.72
C GLY A 132 12.27 13.94 -4.40
N LEU A 133 11.19 13.58 -3.70
CA LEU A 133 10.16 14.52 -3.24
C LEU A 133 10.46 15.04 -1.84
N LYS A 134 10.80 14.13 -0.92
CA LYS A 134 11.13 14.42 0.47
C LYS A 134 12.42 13.68 0.84
N PRO A 135 13.56 14.38 0.87
CA PRO A 135 14.82 13.77 1.28
C PRO A 135 14.76 13.34 2.74
N VAL A 136 14.96 12.05 3.00
CA VAL A 136 15.08 11.47 4.34
C VAL A 136 16.26 10.51 4.38
N LYS A 137 16.79 10.25 5.58
CA LYS A 137 17.84 9.24 5.76
C LYS A 137 17.28 7.82 5.63
N THR A 138 16.10 7.60 6.21
CA THR A 138 15.47 6.30 6.35
C THR A 138 13.97 6.46 6.11
N TRP A 139 13.38 5.60 5.27
CA TRP A 139 11.94 5.43 5.20
C TRP A 139 11.49 4.32 6.13
N PHE A 140 10.48 4.59 6.95
CA PHE A 140 9.77 3.56 7.71
C PHE A 140 8.53 3.17 6.92
N VAL A 141 8.52 1.95 6.40
CA VAL A 141 7.49 1.47 5.47
C VAL A 141 6.63 0.45 6.18
N GLU A 142 5.32 0.59 6.06
CA GLU A 142 4.37 -0.48 6.38
C GLU A 142 3.70 -0.96 5.10
N ALA A 143 3.75 -2.26 4.84
CA ALA A 143 3.08 -2.87 3.71
C ALA A 143 1.84 -3.62 4.20
N HIS A 144 0.69 -3.28 3.63
CA HIS A 144 -0.61 -3.84 3.99
C HIS A 144 -1.21 -4.56 2.78
N GLN A 145 -1.29 -5.89 2.85
CA GLN A 145 -2.01 -6.67 1.85
C GLN A 145 -3.48 -6.73 2.25
N PHE A 146 -4.38 -6.42 1.32
CA PHE A 146 -5.82 -6.51 1.55
C PHE A 146 -6.52 -7.31 0.46
N ARG A 147 -7.47 -8.15 0.87
CA ARG A 147 -8.54 -8.69 0.01
C ARG A 147 -9.88 -8.38 0.67
N ILE A 148 -10.79 -7.80 -0.09
CA ILE A 148 -12.18 -7.57 0.30
C ILE A 148 -13.05 -8.55 -0.48
N ASP A 149 -13.76 -9.41 0.24
CA ASP A 149 -14.70 -10.39 -0.32
C ASP A 149 -16.12 -9.85 -0.21
N THR A 150 -16.86 -9.86 -1.32
CA THR A 150 -18.24 -9.37 -1.42
C THR A 150 -19.27 -10.48 -1.30
N THR A 151 -18.84 -11.73 -1.13
CA THR A 151 -19.72 -12.91 -0.99
C THR A 151 -20.67 -12.76 0.19
N ASP A 152 -20.17 -12.21 1.31
CA ASP A 152 -20.94 -11.97 2.53
C ASP A 152 -20.83 -10.52 3.01
N GLY A 153 -21.97 -9.91 3.36
CA GLY A 153 -22.04 -8.57 3.95
C GLY A 153 -22.52 -7.49 2.98
N ILE A 154 -22.62 -6.26 3.49
CA ILE A 154 -23.00 -5.08 2.71
C ILE A 154 -21.85 -4.09 2.82
N GLY A 155 -21.24 -3.75 1.68
CA GLY A 155 -20.26 -2.66 1.62
C GLY A 155 -20.93 -1.35 2.01
N ARG A 156 -20.52 -0.79 3.15
CA ARG A 156 -20.97 0.52 3.61
C ARG A 156 -19.83 1.52 3.41
N PRO A 157 -20.13 2.77 2.99
CA PRO A 157 -19.15 3.84 3.04
C PRO A 157 -18.56 3.91 4.45
N THR A 158 -17.24 4.11 4.51
CA THR A 158 -16.55 4.33 5.79
C THR A 158 -17.19 5.53 6.51
N PRO A 159 -17.62 5.41 7.78
CA PRO A 159 -18.32 6.48 8.49
C PRO A 159 -17.53 7.80 8.56
N GLU A 160 -16.21 7.72 8.53
CA GLU A 160 -15.27 8.85 8.57
C GLU A 160 -15.26 9.67 7.27
N GLY A 161 -15.72 9.11 6.15
CA GLY A 161 -15.55 9.70 4.83
C GLY A 161 -14.08 9.73 4.37
N ALA A 162 -13.70 10.78 3.64
CA ALA A 162 -12.32 10.96 3.19
C ALA A 162 -11.38 11.15 4.40
N HIS A 163 -10.23 10.47 4.38
CA HIS A 163 -9.26 10.49 5.47
C HIS A 163 -7.83 10.57 4.94
N ARG A 164 -6.88 10.73 5.87
CA ARG A 164 -5.43 10.60 5.63
C ARG A 164 -4.89 9.49 6.51
N ASP A 165 -3.88 8.78 6.05
CA ASP A 165 -3.32 7.63 6.77
C ASP A 165 -2.38 8.00 7.92
N GLY A 166 -2.02 9.28 8.04
CA GLY A 166 -1.08 9.77 9.06
C GLY A 166 0.40 9.50 8.72
N VAL A 167 0.70 9.32 7.43
CA VAL A 167 2.06 9.10 6.90
C VAL A 167 2.41 10.15 5.85
N ASP A 168 3.67 10.20 5.44
CA ASP A 168 4.15 11.15 4.43
C ASP A 168 3.60 10.87 3.01
N PHE A 169 3.55 9.59 2.62
CA PHE A 169 3.06 9.14 1.31
C PHE A 169 2.36 7.78 1.44
N VAL A 170 1.42 7.51 0.54
CA VAL A 170 0.72 6.23 0.37
C VAL A 170 0.79 5.86 -1.11
N ALA A 171 1.01 4.59 -1.41
CA ALA A 171 1.07 4.03 -2.76
C ALA A 171 0.25 2.74 -2.83
#